data_AF-Q01VR1-F1
#
_entry.id   AF-Q01VR1-F1
#
_cell.length_a   1.000
_cell.length_b   1.000
_cell.length_c   1.000
_cell.angle_alpha   90.00
_cell.angle_beta   90.00
_cell.angle_gamma   90.00
#
_symmetry.space_group_name_H-M   'P 1'
#
loop_
_entity.id
_entity.type
_entity.pdbx_description
1 polymer ?
#
loop_
_entity_poly.entity_id
_entity_poly.type
_entity_poly.pdbx_seq_one_letter_code
_entity_poly.pdbx_strand_id
1 'polypeptide(L)'
;MQEVAAKYPGKVTFVSENFGGSKLADKFGVKGYPAVFVDGVLVASPREFGFFGEVEGAGRYAPWRNAASQAKFKDDLRRMIDLILAGRKEQVTREHPADASAPRELATLPALSLTDLSGRPIARDELAGHVVLVEFWATWCPPCRSTLEWLGTLKGKYGDKLAILALAVESPEAGVRSMAAALDPAVRWAITDAATSQAFGDITAVPTLFVFDPTGKTARVLYGAPPDLHDQVTKLLDGLVR
;
A
#
# COMPACT_ATOMS: atom_id res chain seq x y z
N MET A 1 2.57 -1.71 -16.06
CA MET A 1 1.59 -2.79 -16.39
C MET A 1 0.60 -2.38 -17.46
N GLN A 2 -0.13 -1.25 -17.32
CA GLN A 2 -1.11 -0.78 -18.32
C GLN A 2 -0.54 -0.68 -19.75
N GLU A 3 0.68 -0.17 -19.91
CA GLU A 3 1.39 -0.12 -21.20
C GLU A 3 1.58 -1.51 -21.84
N VAL A 4 1.88 -2.53 -21.03
CA VAL A 4 2.04 -3.91 -21.52
C VAL A 4 0.67 -4.51 -21.81
N ALA A 5 -0.31 -4.32 -20.93
CA ALA A 5 -1.67 -4.81 -21.11
C ALA A 5 -2.32 -4.30 -22.40
N ALA A 6 -2.07 -3.04 -22.78
CA ALA A 6 -2.55 -2.45 -24.02
C ALA A 6 -2.06 -3.18 -25.29
N LYS A 7 -0.95 -3.94 -25.22
CA LYS A 7 -0.44 -4.76 -26.33
C LYS A 7 -1.16 -6.10 -26.48
N TYR A 8 -1.99 -6.50 -25.51
CA TYR A 8 -2.71 -7.77 -25.49
C TYR A 8 -4.23 -7.59 -25.25
N PRO A 9 -4.92 -6.73 -26.04
CA PRO A 9 -6.33 -6.43 -25.79
C PRO A 9 -7.20 -7.67 -25.94
N GLY A 10 -7.96 -8.01 -24.90
CA GLY A 10 -8.88 -9.16 -24.88
C GLY A 10 -8.21 -10.54 -24.93
N LYS A 11 -6.87 -10.61 -24.91
CA LYS A 11 -6.12 -11.88 -24.98
C LYS A 11 -5.78 -12.46 -23.62
N VAL A 12 -5.64 -11.61 -22.61
CA VAL A 12 -5.30 -12.01 -21.25
C VAL A 12 -6.07 -11.16 -20.24
N THR A 13 -6.38 -11.77 -19.11
CA THR A 13 -6.99 -11.10 -17.97
C THR A 13 -5.90 -10.68 -17.01
N PHE A 14 -5.71 -9.37 -16.86
CA PHE A 14 -4.89 -8.81 -15.78
C PHE A 14 -5.77 -8.66 -14.54
N VAL A 15 -5.36 -9.31 -13.46
CA VAL A 15 -6.07 -9.20 -12.19
C VAL A 15 -5.16 -8.54 -11.17
N SER A 16 -5.57 -7.34 -10.74
CA SER A 16 -5.15 -6.71 -9.49
C SER A 16 -6.38 -6.73 -8.60
N GLU A 17 -6.73 -7.90 -8.06
CA GLU A 17 -7.88 -8.06 -7.17
C GLU A 17 -7.71 -7.17 -5.94
N ASN A 18 -8.83 -6.63 -5.44
CA ASN A 18 -8.82 -5.70 -4.32
C ASN A 18 -8.02 -6.28 -3.15
N PHE A 19 -7.01 -5.49 -2.80
CA PHE A 19 -6.05 -5.69 -1.75
C PHE A 19 -6.77 -6.07 -0.44
N GLY A 20 -6.38 -7.20 0.17
CA GLY A 20 -7.06 -7.77 1.34
C GLY A 20 -8.33 -8.55 0.99
N GLY A 21 -8.20 -9.75 0.40
CA GLY A 21 -9.33 -10.62 0.05
C GLY A 21 -9.22 -11.29 -1.33
N SER A 22 -8.12 -11.09 -2.06
CA SER A 22 -7.87 -11.75 -3.35
C SER A 22 -7.81 -13.27 -3.20
N LYS A 23 -8.77 -13.97 -3.83
CA LYS A 23 -8.78 -15.44 -3.90
C LYS A 23 -7.56 -15.96 -4.65
N LEU A 24 -7.06 -15.19 -5.63
CA LEU A 24 -5.81 -15.52 -6.32
C LEU A 24 -4.61 -15.38 -5.38
N ALA A 25 -4.47 -14.26 -4.67
CA ALA A 25 -3.40 -14.10 -3.69
C ALA A 25 -3.43 -15.22 -2.63
N ASP A 26 -4.59 -15.55 -2.09
CA ASP A 26 -4.75 -16.66 -1.14
C ASP A 26 -4.41 -18.02 -1.74
N LYS A 27 -4.83 -18.31 -2.99
CA LYS A 27 -4.50 -19.55 -3.70
C LYS A 27 -2.98 -19.73 -3.82
N PHE A 28 -2.25 -18.65 -4.09
CA PHE A 28 -0.81 -18.71 -4.20
C PHE A 28 -0.12 -18.56 -2.84
N GLY A 29 -0.77 -18.04 -1.80
CA GLY A 29 -0.15 -17.76 -0.50
C GLY A 29 0.57 -16.41 -0.46
N VAL A 30 0.27 -15.50 -1.39
CA VAL A 30 0.81 -14.14 -1.41
C VAL A 30 0.09 -13.29 -0.38
N LYS A 31 0.85 -12.71 0.56
CA LYS A 31 0.30 -11.93 1.68
C LYS A 31 0.60 -10.42 1.61
N GLY A 32 1.47 -10.00 0.70
CA GLY A 32 1.79 -8.60 0.44
C GLY A 32 1.38 -8.17 -0.97
N TYR A 33 1.59 -6.89 -1.27
CA TYR A 33 1.41 -6.31 -2.60
C TYR A 33 2.64 -5.48 -3.00
N PRO A 34 2.91 -5.32 -4.31
CA PRO A 34 2.11 -5.76 -5.46
C PRO A 34 2.26 -7.25 -5.78
N ALA A 35 1.13 -7.90 -6.06
CA ALA A 35 1.05 -9.24 -6.64
C ALA A 35 0.43 -9.12 -8.03
N VAL A 36 1.10 -9.63 -9.06
CA VAL A 36 0.65 -9.49 -10.45
C VAL A 36 0.19 -10.84 -10.97
N PHE A 37 -1.03 -10.90 -11.48
CA PHE A 37 -1.61 -12.10 -12.07
C PHE A 37 -1.99 -11.88 -13.54
N VAL A 38 -1.73 -12.89 -14.37
CA VAL A 38 -2.14 -12.98 -15.78
C VAL A 38 -2.84 -14.31 -15.98
N ASP A 39 -4.12 -14.29 -16.40
CA ASP A 39 -4.96 -15.49 -16.57
C ASP A 39 -4.91 -16.48 -15.39
N GLY A 40 -4.93 -15.92 -14.17
CA GLY A 40 -4.91 -16.66 -12.91
C GLY A 40 -3.55 -17.27 -12.54
N VAL A 41 -2.47 -16.90 -13.24
CA VAL A 41 -1.09 -17.30 -12.96
C VAL A 41 -0.35 -16.16 -12.28
N LEU A 42 0.36 -16.45 -11.18
CA LEU A 42 1.23 -15.48 -10.52
C LEU A 42 2.45 -15.20 -11.42
N VAL A 43 2.63 -13.94 -11.82
CA VAL A 43 3.74 -13.50 -12.68
C VAL A 43 4.73 -12.57 -11.97
N ALA A 44 4.38 -12.04 -10.80
CA ALA A 44 5.31 -11.36 -9.91
C ALA A 44 4.73 -11.27 -8.49
N SER A 45 5.61 -11.40 -7.50
CA SER A 45 5.33 -11.32 -6.06
C SER A 45 6.02 -10.11 -5.41
N PRO A 46 5.53 -9.60 -4.27
CA PRO A 46 6.10 -8.44 -3.57
C PRO A 46 7.61 -8.46 -3.38
N ARG A 47 8.17 -9.60 -2.94
CA ARG A 47 9.62 -9.77 -2.74
C ARG A 47 10.46 -9.50 -3.98
N GLU A 48 9.91 -9.76 -5.16
CA GLU A 48 10.66 -9.59 -6.41
C GLU A 48 10.92 -8.12 -6.71
N PHE A 49 10.20 -7.22 -6.06
CA PHE A 49 10.41 -5.80 -6.19
C PHE A 49 11.19 -5.18 -5.02
N GLY A 50 11.50 -5.97 -3.99
CA GLY A 50 12.31 -5.55 -2.84
C GLY A 50 11.57 -4.71 -1.81
N PHE A 51 10.27 -4.99 -1.59
CA PHE A 51 9.42 -4.21 -0.69
C PHE A 51 9.31 -4.79 0.72
N PHE A 52 8.99 -3.93 1.70
CA PHE A 52 8.56 -4.27 3.06
C PHE A 52 9.42 -5.30 3.81
N GLY A 53 10.60 -4.85 4.25
CA GLY A 53 11.43 -5.52 5.25
C GLY A 53 12.30 -6.67 4.74
N GLU A 54 12.36 -6.86 3.42
CA GLU A 54 13.49 -7.50 2.76
C GLU A 54 14.69 -6.54 2.67
N VAL A 55 15.89 -7.08 2.42
CA VAL A 55 17.13 -6.28 2.35
C VAL A 55 16.97 -5.21 1.26
N GLU A 56 17.30 -3.96 1.57
CA GLU A 56 17.27 -2.85 0.61
C GLU A 56 18.06 -3.23 -0.65
N GLY A 57 17.40 -3.17 -1.82
CA GLY A 57 17.99 -3.56 -3.11
C GLY A 57 17.96 -5.07 -3.42
N ALA A 58 17.32 -5.91 -2.60
CA ALA A 58 17.10 -7.32 -2.92
C ALA A 58 15.79 -7.51 -3.70
N GLY A 59 15.75 -8.51 -4.59
CA GLY A 59 14.61 -8.77 -5.47
C GLY A 59 14.95 -8.54 -6.94
N ARG A 60 14.30 -9.28 -7.83
CA ARG A 60 14.57 -9.29 -9.29
C ARG A 60 14.42 -7.91 -9.96
N TYR A 61 13.57 -7.06 -9.41
CA TYR A 61 13.18 -5.75 -9.90
C TYR A 61 13.52 -4.64 -8.91
N ALA A 62 14.27 -4.93 -7.85
CA ALA A 62 14.74 -3.92 -6.91
C ALA A 62 15.97 -3.16 -7.49
N PRO A 63 16.12 -1.85 -7.21
CA PRO A 63 15.10 -0.99 -6.62
C PRO A 63 14.01 -0.64 -7.65
N TRP A 64 12.74 -0.81 -7.29
CA TRP A 64 11.61 -0.60 -8.22
C TRP A 64 11.51 0.82 -8.78
N ARG A 65 11.95 1.82 -8.00
CA ARG A 65 11.93 3.23 -8.41
C ARG A 65 12.92 3.54 -9.55
N ASN A 66 13.81 2.61 -9.90
CA ASN A 66 14.73 2.76 -11.01
C ASN A 66 14.03 2.47 -12.36
N ALA A 67 14.18 3.39 -13.32
CA ALA A 67 13.57 3.25 -14.64
C ALA A 67 14.01 1.99 -15.42
N ALA A 68 15.27 1.56 -15.25
CA ALA A 68 15.77 0.32 -15.86
C ALA A 68 15.14 -0.91 -15.22
N SER A 69 14.92 -0.92 -13.90
CA SER A 69 14.19 -1.98 -13.19
C SER A 69 12.74 -2.10 -13.70
N GLN A 70 12.06 -0.96 -13.90
CA GLN A 70 10.70 -0.93 -14.46
C GLN A 70 10.67 -1.40 -15.92
N ALA A 71 11.69 -1.05 -16.71
CA ALA A 71 11.84 -1.54 -18.08
C ALA A 71 12.04 -3.05 -18.12
N LYS A 72 12.94 -3.58 -17.27
CA LYS A 72 13.18 -5.01 -17.12
C LYS A 72 11.89 -5.77 -16.78
N PHE A 73 11.12 -5.27 -15.81
CA PHE A 73 9.84 -5.87 -15.45
C PHE A 73 8.86 -5.89 -16.63
N LYS A 74 8.79 -4.82 -17.43
CA LYS A 74 7.93 -4.78 -18.63
C LYS A 74 8.32 -5.83 -19.66
N ASP A 75 9.62 -6.06 -19.87
CA ASP A 75 10.11 -7.06 -20.82
C ASP A 75 9.85 -8.49 -20.34
N ASP A 76 10.12 -8.77 -19.07
CA ASP A 76 9.78 -10.05 -18.45
C ASP A 76 8.28 -10.32 -18.53
N LEU A 77 7.44 -9.31 -18.24
CA LEU A 77 5.98 -9.43 -18.29
C LEU A 77 5.48 -9.81 -19.68
N ARG A 78 6.04 -9.23 -20.75
CA ARG A 78 5.71 -9.60 -22.14
C ARG A 78 6.06 -11.07 -22.41
N ARG A 79 7.28 -11.49 -22.05
CA ARG A 79 7.71 -12.90 -22.20
C ARG A 79 6.77 -13.85 -21.47
N MET A 80 6.38 -13.52 -20.25
CA MET A 80 5.47 -14.36 -19.44
C MET A 80 4.07 -14.46 -20.05
N ILE A 81 3.53 -13.36 -20.57
CA ILE A 81 2.26 -13.37 -21.30
C ILE A 81 2.35 -14.29 -22.52
N ASP A 82 3.43 -14.20 -23.30
CA ASP A 82 3.63 -15.06 -24.47
C ASP A 82 3.74 -16.55 -24.10
N LEU A 83 4.36 -16.87 -22.96
CA LEU A 83 4.39 -18.23 -22.42
C LEU A 83 2.99 -18.72 -22.01
N ILE A 84 2.22 -17.88 -21.32
CA ILE A 84 0.84 -18.20 -20.88
C ILE A 84 -0.06 -18.45 -22.08
N LEU A 85 -0.01 -17.58 -23.10
CA LEU A 85 -0.76 -17.72 -24.35
C LEU A 85 -0.35 -18.97 -25.15
N ALA A 86 0.91 -19.39 -25.04
CA ALA A 86 1.40 -20.64 -25.61
C ALA A 86 1.06 -21.89 -24.76
N GLY A 87 0.24 -21.77 -23.72
CA GLY A 87 -0.18 -22.88 -22.86
C GLY A 87 0.87 -23.34 -21.84
N ARG A 88 1.93 -22.56 -21.59
CA ARG A 88 3.06 -22.92 -20.71
C ARG A 88 2.95 -22.29 -19.32
N LYS A 89 1.77 -22.37 -18.70
CA LYS A 89 1.45 -21.71 -17.41
C LYS A 89 2.31 -22.25 -16.25
N GLU A 90 2.68 -23.53 -16.28
CA GLU A 90 3.48 -24.19 -15.26
C GLU A 90 4.94 -23.70 -15.25
N GLN A 91 5.44 -23.19 -16.38
CA GLN A 91 6.79 -22.59 -16.44
C GLN A 91 6.79 -21.26 -15.71
N VAL A 92 5.82 -20.41 -16.00
CA VAL A 92 5.67 -19.10 -15.34
C VAL A 92 5.47 -19.26 -13.84
N THR A 93 4.61 -20.19 -13.41
CA THR A 93 4.35 -20.44 -11.99
C THR A 93 5.61 -20.88 -11.22
N ARG A 94 6.45 -21.73 -11.82
CA ARG A 94 7.70 -22.19 -11.18
C ARG A 94 8.76 -21.10 -11.04
N GLU A 95 8.76 -20.13 -11.95
CA GLU A 95 9.67 -18.98 -11.90
C GLU A 95 9.30 -17.97 -10.81
N HIS A 96 8.07 -18.01 -10.30
CA HIS A 96 7.51 -17.06 -9.33
C HIS A 96 6.83 -17.81 -8.19
N PRO A 97 7.60 -18.47 -7.30
CA PRO A 97 7.03 -19.03 -6.10
C PRO A 97 6.35 -17.90 -5.31
N ALA A 98 5.28 -18.21 -4.62
CA ALA A 98 4.68 -17.24 -3.72
C ALA A 98 5.61 -16.89 -2.56
N ASP A 99 5.26 -15.83 -1.85
CA ASP A 99 5.95 -15.38 -0.64
C ASP A 99 5.74 -16.41 0.48
N ALA A 100 6.63 -17.40 0.55
CA ALA A 100 6.64 -18.39 1.63
C ALA A 100 7.07 -17.77 2.98
N SER A 101 7.73 -16.62 2.94
CA SER A 101 7.98 -15.76 4.11
C SER A 101 6.93 -14.66 4.15
N ALA A 102 6.24 -14.52 5.29
CA ALA A 102 5.43 -13.33 5.52
C ALA A 102 6.30 -12.08 5.28
N PRO A 103 5.78 -11.04 4.60
CA PRO A 103 6.45 -9.76 4.55
C PRO A 103 6.91 -9.40 5.96
N ARG A 104 8.14 -8.90 6.10
CA ARG A 104 8.57 -8.40 7.40
C ARG A 104 7.92 -7.03 7.55
N GLU A 105 6.62 -7.06 7.87
CA GLU A 105 5.80 -5.88 8.08
C GLU A 105 6.55 -4.97 9.04
N LEU A 106 6.47 -3.66 8.76
CA LEU A 106 7.00 -2.61 9.61
C LEU A 106 6.60 -2.94 11.06
N ALA A 107 7.58 -3.17 11.95
CA ALA A 107 7.28 -3.69 13.28
C ALA A 107 6.72 -2.61 14.21
N THR A 108 7.17 -1.37 14.03
CA THR A 108 6.81 -0.22 14.85
C THR A 108 6.71 1.04 14.02
N LEU A 109 5.94 2.02 14.50
CA LEU A 109 5.84 3.35 13.93
C LEU A 109 7.24 3.96 13.81
N PRO A 110 7.73 4.24 12.59
CA PRO A 110 9.06 4.81 12.40
C PRO A 110 9.13 6.22 12.98
N ALA A 111 10.35 6.74 13.09
CA ALA A 111 10.53 8.16 13.35
C ALA A 111 9.88 8.97 12.21
N LEU A 112 9.16 10.02 12.59
CA LEU A 112 8.51 10.95 11.68
C LEU A 112 9.10 12.34 11.92
N SER A 113 9.39 13.05 10.84
CA SER A 113 9.78 14.46 10.87
C SER A 113 9.13 15.17 9.69
N LEU A 114 7.80 15.22 9.71
CA LEU A 114 6.99 15.89 8.68
C LEU A 114 6.38 17.18 9.24
N THR A 115 5.88 18.01 8.34
CA THR A 115 5.04 19.16 8.67
C THR A 115 3.70 18.98 7.97
N ASP A 116 2.61 19.18 8.71
CA ASP A 116 1.27 19.09 8.15
C ASP A 116 0.93 20.34 7.29
N LEU A 117 -0.18 20.27 6.56
CA LEU A 117 -0.63 21.38 5.69
C LEU A 117 -1.00 22.66 6.45
N SER A 118 -1.18 22.59 7.77
CA SER A 118 -1.41 23.73 8.67
C SER A 118 -0.12 24.33 9.24
N GLY A 119 1.04 23.76 8.91
CA GLY A 119 2.34 24.21 9.39
C GLY A 119 2.75 23.63 10.75
N ARG A 120 2.00 22.67 11.29
CA ARG A 120 2.34 22.01 12.56
C ARG A 120 3.26 20.82 12.31
N PRO A 121 4.33 20.65 13.11
CA PRO A 121 5.17 19.46 13.02
C PRO A 121 4.36 18.19 13.31
N ILE A 122 4.79 17.08 12.73
CA ILE A 122 4.35 15.73 13.02
C ILE A 122 5.61 14.97 13.44
N ALA A 123 5.75 14.76 14.74
CA ALA A 123 6.80 13.93 15.30
C ALA A 123 6.22 12.66 15.93
N ARG A 124 6.99 11.57 15.91
CA ARG A 124 6.56 10.29 16.52
C ARG A 124 6.22 10.46 18.01
N ASP A 125 6.98 11.27 18.73
CA ASP A 125 6.80 11.47 20.18
C ASP A 125 5.47 12.15 20.52
N GLU A 126 4.94 12.98 19.61
CA GLU A 126 3.61 13.60 19.76
C GLU A 126 2.46 12.59 19.62
N LEU A 127 2.75 11.40 19.08
CA LEU A 127 1.79 10.34 18.83
C LEU A 127 1.86 9.23 19.89
N ALA A 128 2.82 9.31 20.83
CA ALA A 128 2.99 8.32 21.87
C ALA A 128 1.75 8.21 22.77
N GLY A 129 1.39 6.99 23.17
CA GLY A 129 0.21 6.74 24.02
C GLY A 129 -1.13 6.79 23.29
N HIS A 130 -1.13 7.10 21.98
CA HIS A 130 -2.31 7.13 21.14
C HIS A 130 -2.32 5.93 20.20
N VAL A 131 -3.51 5.44 19.87
CA VAL A 131 -3.64 4.60 18.67
C VAL A 131 -3.35 5.50 17.47
N VAL A 132 -2.50 5.05 16.54
CA VAL A 132 -2.09 5.85 15.38
C VAL A 132 -2.56 5.16 14.11
N LEU A 133 -3.27 5.90 13.28
CA LEU A 133 -3.73 5.45 11.98
C LEU A 133 -3.05 6.31 10.90
N VAL A 134 -2.33 5.67 9.99
CA VAL A 134 -1.57 6.33 8.91
C VAL A 134 -2.10 5.84 7.58
N GLU A 135 -2.79 6.70 6.84
CA GLU A 135 -3.32 6.43 5.50
C GLU A 135 -2.41 7.07 4.46
N PHE A 136 -1.74 6.27 3.65
CA PHE A 136 -1.08 6.74 2.44
C PHE A 136 -2.05 6.80 1.27
N TRP A 137 -2.08 7.93 0.57
CA TRP A 137 -3.03 8.18 -0.52
C TRP A 137 -2.42 9.05 -1.61
N ALA A 138 -3.14 9.21 -2.73
CA ALA A 138 -2.75 10.14 -3.78
C ALA A 138 -3.97 10.81 -4.42
N THR A 139 -3.82 12.02 -4.97
CA THR A 139 -4.93 12.78 -5.59
C THR A 139 -5.50 12.08 -6.82
N TRP A 140 -4.67 11.28 -7.50
CA TRP A 140 -5.05 10.49 -8.67
C TRP A 140 -5.68 9.13 -8.32
N CYS A 141 -5.79 8.76 -7.04
CA CYS A 141 -6.26 7.46 -6.58
C CYS A 141 -7.78 7.47 -6.29
N PRO A 142 -8.64 6.88 -7.15
CA PRO A 142 -10.07 6.83 -6.89
C PRO A 142 -10.47 6.01 -5.65
N PRO A 143 -9.89 4.82 -5.38
CA PRO A 143 -10.22 4.04 -4.19
C PRO A 143 -9.94 4.77 -2.88
N CYS A 144 -8.95 5.68 -2.87
CA CYS A 144 -8.60 6.46 -1.69
C CYS A 144 -9.73 7.41 -1.25
N ARG A 145 -10.64 7.84 -2.15
CA ARG A 145 -11.68 8.81 -1.78
C ARG A 145 -12.58 8.31 -0.65
N SER A 146 -13.02 7.06 -0.75
CA SER A 146 -13.89 6.45 0.26
C SER A 146 -13.18 6.31 1.61
N THR A 147 -11.89 5.97 1.61
CA THR A 147 -11.14 5.79 2.86
C THR A 147 -10.88 7.14 3.53
N LEU A 148 -10.55 8.18 2.74
CA LEU A 148 -10.29 9.53 3.23
C LEU A 148 -11.53 10.18 3.88
N GLU A 149 -12.72 10.04 3.29
CA GLU A 149 -13.97 10.53 3.89
C GLU A 149 -14.27 9.84 5.23
N TRP A 150 -13.98 8.53 5.31
CA TRP A 150 -14.21 7.74 6.51
C TRP A 150 -13.23 8.08 7.66
N LEU A 151 -12.03 8.60 7.37
CA LEU A 151 -11.09 9.06 8.40
C LEU A 151 -11.72 10.10 9.35
N GLY A 152 -12.53 11.03 8.83
CA GLY A 152 -13.24 12.01 9.65
C GLY A 152 -14.25 11.35 10.59
N THR A 153 -14.95 10.32 10.12
CA THR A 153 -15.89 9.55 10.95
C THR A 153 -15.17 8.88 12.12
N LEU A 154 -13.97 8.32 11.88
CA LEU A 154 -13.14 7.76 12.94
C LEU A 154 -12.68 8.83 13.93
N LYS A 155 -12.28 10.00 13.44
CA LYS A 155 -11.84 11.09 14.32
C LYS A 155 -12.98 11.55 15.23
N GLY A 156 -14.19 11.68 14.69
CA GLY A 156 -15.39 11.98 15.48
C GLY A 156 -15.72 10.89 16.51
N LYS A 157 -15.58 9.61 16.16
CA LYS A 157 -15.90 8.49 17.06
C LYS A 157 -14.89 8.33 18.21
N TYR A 158 -13.59 8.41 17.92
CA TYR A 158 -12.54 8.09 18.89
C TYR A 158 -11.86 9.31 19.51
N GLY A 159 -12.12 10.51 18.98
CA GLY A 159 -11.63 11.77 19.52
C GLY A 159 -10.11 11.80 19.69
N ASP A 160 -9.66 12.22 20.86
CA ASP A 160 -8.23 12.34 21.17
C ASP A 160 -7.55 11.01 21.44
N LYS A 161 -8.26 9.89 21.54
CA LYS A 161 -7.60 8.58 21.71
C LYS A 161 -7.00 8.03 20.40
N LEU A 162 -7.38 8.62 19.26
CA LEU A 162 -6.93 8.24 17.93
C LEU A 162 -6.25 9.42 17.22
N ALA A 163 -4.97 9.22 16.89
CA ALA A 163 -4.23 10.11 16.01
C ALA A 163 -4.36 9.59 14.56
N ILE A 164 -4.75 10.47 13.63
CA ILE A 164 -4.93 10.13 12.22
C ILE A 164 -4.02 11.00 11.37
N LEU A 165 -3.15 10.36 10.59
CA LEU A 165 -2.28 10.98 9.60
C LEU A 165 -2.73 10.56 8.20
N ALA A 166 -3.05 11.53 7.35
CA ALA A 166 -3.34 11.30 5.93
C ALA A 166 -2.16 11.83 5.10
N LEU A 167 -1.34 10.90 4.61
CA LEU A 167 -0.03 11.13 4.01
C LEU A 167 -0.09 11.00 2.48
N ALA A 168 -0.05 12.13 1.78
CA ALA A 168 -0.13 12.17 0.33
C ALA A 168 1.22 11.82 -0.30
N VAL A 169 1.22 10.87 -1.23
CA VAL A 169 2.37 10.52 -2.08
C VAL A 169 2.10 10.93 -3.52
N GLU A 170 3.17 11.22 -4.26
CA GLU A 170 3.14 11.44 -5.72
C GLU A 170 2.04 12.42 -6.19
N SER A 171 1.78 13.46 -5.40
CA SER A 171 0.66 14.37 -5.59
C SER A 171 1.12 15.83 -5.47
N PRO A 172 0.76 16.73 -6.42
CA PRO A 172 1.06 18.15 -6.29
C PRO A 172 0.34 18.78 -5.10
N GLU A 173 1.02 19.68 -4.37
CA GLU A 173 0.50 20.30 -3.14
C GLU A 173 -0.87 20.96 -3.32
N ALA A 174 -1.09 21.68 -4.43
CA ALA A 174 -2.37 22.33 -4.71
C ALA A 174 -3.54 21.33 -4.74
N GLY A 175 -3.34 20.15 -5.34
CA GLY A 175 -4.36 19.11 -5.38
C GLY A 175 -4.60 18.49 -4.01
N VAL A 176 -3.53 18.26 -3.24
CA VAL A 176 -3.60 17.73 -1.87
C VAL A 176 -4.40 18.70 -0.98
N ARG A 177 -4.07 20.00 -1.01
CA ARG A 177 -4.79 21.04 -0.24
C ARG A 177 -6.26 21.14 -0.65
N SER A 178 -6.56 21.09 -1.94
CA SER A 178 -7.94 21.15 -2.43
C SER A 178 -8.78 19.99 -1.93
N MET A 179 -8.23 18.76 -1.89
CA MET A 179 -8.96 17.60 -1.38
C MET A 179 -9.06 17.62 0.15
N ALA A 180 -7.98 17.95 0.87
CA ALA A 180 -7.99 18.06 2.32
C ALA A 180 -8.98 19.11 2.84
N ALA A 181 -9.13 20.24 2.13
CA ALA A 181 -10.06 21.30 2.51
C ALA A 181 -11.54 20.89 2.44
N ALA A 182 -11.88 19.85 1.68
CA ALA A 182 -13.23 19.30 1.59
C ALA A 182 -13.51 18.21 2.64
N LEU A 183 -12.52 17.86 3.44
CA LEU A 183 -12.54 16.74 4.40
C LEU A 183 -12.37 17.25 5.82
N ASP A 184 -12.36 16.32 6.78
CA ASP A 184 -12.33 16.65 8.20
C ASP A 184 -11.04 17.41 8.58
N PRO A 185 -11.16 18.61 9.18
CA PRO A 185 -10.01 19.45 9.54
C PRO A 185 -9.22 18.92 10.76
N ALA A 186 -9.79 17.99 11.54
CA ALA A 186 -9.12 17.39 12.68
C ALA A 186 -8.15 16.26 12.28
N VAL A 187 -8.23 15.77 11.04
CA VAL A 187 -7.23 14.86 10.45
C VAL A 187 -5.95 15.65 10.14
N ARG A 188 -4.78 15.06 10.44
CA ARG A 188 -3.49 15.67 10.10
C ARG A 188 -3.13 15.30 8.66
N TRP A 189 -3.30 16.25 7.76
CA TRP A 189 -2.95 16.10 6.35
C TRP A 189 -1.50 16.53 6.10
N ALA A 190 -0.70 15.72 5.43
CA ALA A 190 0.67 16.08 5.06
C ALA A 190 1.07 15.49 3.70
N ILE A 191 2.09 16.08 3.09
CA ILE A 191 2.75 15.52 1.90
C ILE A 191 3.99 14.78 2.37
N THR A 192 4.10 13.52 1.98
CA THR A 192 5.21 12.64 2.35
C THR A 192 6.48 13.00 1.58
N ASP A 193 7.63 12.88 2.24
CA ASP A 193 8.94 12.94 1.61
C ASP A 193 9.54 11.55 1.34
N ALA A 194 10.64 11.48 0.59
CA ALA A 194 11.26 10.21 0.24
C ALA A 194 11.72 9.41 1.48
N ALA A 195 12.26 10.09 2.50
CA ALA A 195 12.73 9.46 3.73
C ALA A 195 11.59 8.83 4.52
N THR A 196 10.46 9.53 4.66
CA THR A 196 9.27 9.00 5.34
C THR A 196 8.67 7.85 4.54
N SER A 197 8.52 7.97 3.22
CA SER A 197 8.03 6.85 2.40
C SER A 197 8.89 5.59 2.60
N GLN A 198 10.22 5.73 2.56
CA GLN A 198 11.16 4.64 2.79
C GLN A 198 11.05 4.05 4.20
N ALA A 199 10.86 4.88 5.22
CA ALA A 199 10.71 4.42 6.60
C ALA A 199 9.47 3.55 6.82
N PHE A 200 8.44 3.68 5.97
CA PHE A 200 7.27 2.80 5.94
C PHE A 200 7.40 1.62 4.97
N GLY A 201 8.58 1.38 4.40
CA GLY A 201 8.84 0.28 3.47
C GLY A 201 8.68 0.62 1.99
N ASP A 202 8.80 1.92 1.64
CA ASP A 202 8.63 2.50 0.30
C ASP A 202 7.21 2.30 -0.24
N ILE A 203 6.34 3.27 0.00
CA ILE A 203 4.92 3.19 -0.33
C ILE A 203 4.72 3.15 -1.85
N THR A 204 4.33 1.99 -2.35
CA THR A 204 4.25 1.70 -3.79
C THR A 204 2.84 1.43 -4.29
N ALA A 205 1.88 1.33 -3.37
CA ALA A 205 0.46 1.22 -3.68
C ALA A 205 -0.33 2.11 -2.72
N VAL A 206 -1.38 2.74 -3.26
CA VAL A 206 -2.34 3.50 -2.47
C VAL A 206 -3.77 3.03 -2.80
N PRO A 207 -4.69 3.05 -1.81
CA PRO A 207 -4.42 3.40 -0.43
C PRO A 207 -3.59 2.32 0.29
N THR A 208 -2.78 2.72 1.27
CA THR A 208 -2.15 1.79 2.21
C THR A 208 -2.35 2.34 3.61
N LEU A 209 -2.99 1.55 4.46
CA LEU A 209 -3.38 1.91 5.80
C LEU A 209 -2.55 1.15 6.83
N PHE A 210 -1.88 1.88 7.72
CA PHE A 210 -1.21 1.32 8.88
C PHE A 210 -2.01 1.65 10.14
N VAL A 211 -2.13 0.68 11.03
CA VAL A 211 -2.70 0.84 12.37
C VAL A 211 -1.63 0.44 13.38
N PHE A 212 -1.27 1.37 14.25
CA PHE A 212 -0.33 1.17 15.35
C PHE A 212 -1.06 1.28 16.69
N ASP A 213 -0.70 0.41 17.63
CA ASP A 213 -1.20 0.46 19.00
C ASP A 213 -0.59 1.63 19.81
N PRO A 214 -1.05 1.90 21.04
CA PRO A 214 -0.54 2.99 21.88
C PRO A 214 0.96 2.94 22.21
N THR A 215 1.61 1.77 22.05
CA THR A 215 3.06 1.61 22.23
C THR A 215 3.85 1.93 20.95
N GLY A 216 3.13 2.19 19.86
CA GLY A 216 3.69 2.39 18.52
C GLY A 216 4.02 1.08 17.82
N LYS A 217 3.55 -0.08 18.29
CA LYS A 217 3.73 -1.35 17.59
C LYS A 217 2.66 -1.50 16.51
N THR A 218 3.04 -2.04 15.35
CA THR A 218 2.09 -2.30 14.28
C THR A 218 1.08 -3.35 14.70
N ALA A 219 -0.19 -2.96 14.70
CA ALA A 219 -1.32 -3.84 14.97
C ALA A 219 -1.86 -4.44 13.66
N ARG A 220 -1.85 -3.65 12.57
CA ARG A 220 -2.30 -4.09 11.25
C ARG A 220 -1.76 -3.21 10.13
N VAL A 221 -1.52 -3.82 8.97
CA VAL A 221 -1.38 -3.11 7.70
C VAL A 221 -2.48 -3.61 6.76
N LEU A 222 -3.17 -2.69 6.10
CA LEU A 222 -4.12 -2.98 5.04
C LEU A 222 -3.65 -2.30 3.77
N TYR A 223 -3.51 -3.08 2.72
CA TYR A 223 -3.26 -2.56 1.40
C TYR A 223 -4.60 -2.36 0.70
N GLY A 224 -4.69 -1.36 -0.15
CA GLY A 224 -5.87 -0.95 -0.90
C GLY A 224 -7.14 -0.73 -0.06
N ALA A 225 -8.29 -0.77 -0.72
CA ALA A 225 -9.60 -0.50 -0.13
C ALA A 225 -10.55 -1.71 -0.33
N PRO A 226 -10.35 -2.82 0.40
CA PRO A 226 -11.29 -3.93 0.36
C PRO A 226 -12.67 -3.51 0.88
N PRO A 227 -13.76 -4.15 0.43
CA PRO A 227 -15.13 -3.77 0.78
C PRO A 227 -15.40 -3.74 2.29
N ASP A 228 -14.70 -4.55 3.08
CA ASP A 228 -14.85 -4.68 4.53
C ASP A 228 -13.76 -3.94 5.33
N LEU A 229 -12.94 -3.09 4.68
CA LEU A 229 -11.86 -2.33 5.34
C LEU A 229 -12.38 -1.57 6.57
N HIS A 230 -13.49 -0.84 6.41
CA HIS A 230 -14.04 0.00 7.49
C HIS A 230 -14.43 -0.83 8.71
N ASP A 231 -15.04 -2.01 8.50
CA ASP A 231 -15.46 -2.91 9.57
C ASP A 231 -14.26 -3.55 10.26
N GLN A 232 -13.30 -4.05 9.48
CA GLN A 232 -12.06 -4.66 10.00
C GLN A 232 -11.31 -3.70 10.92
N VAL A 233 -11.11 -2.47 10.46
CA VAL A 233 -10.36 -1.46 11.21
C VAL A 233 -11.17 -0.89 12.37
N THR A 234 -12.46 -0.63 12.22
CA THR A 234 -13.31 -0.15 13.33
C THR A 234 -13.27 -1.14 14.50
N LYS A 235 -13.44 -2.43 14.22
CA LYS A 235 -13.37 -3.49 15.23
C LYS A 235 -11.99 -3.58 15.90
N LEU A 236 -10.92 -3.40 15.13
CA LEU A 236 -9.57 -3.35 15.67
C LEU A 236 -9.38 -2.14 16.60
N LEU A 237 -9.81 -0.95 16.18
CA LEU A 237 -9.72 0.28 16.97
C LEU A 237 -10.52 0.19 18.26
N ASP A 238 -11.74 -0.35 18.25
CA ASP A 238 -12.55 -0.60 19.45
C ASP A 238 -11.80 -1.49 20.49
N GLY A 239 -10.91 -2.36 20.03
CA GLY A 239 -10.04 -3.18 20.88
C GLY A 239 -8.84 -2.44 21.45
N LEU A 240 -8.26 -1.51 20.68
CA LEU A 240 -7.03 -0.77 21.03
C LEU A 240 -7.29 0.50 21.84
N VAL A 241 -8.45 1.14 21.67
CA VAL A 241 -8.81 2.47 22.21
C VAL A 241 -9.44 2.40 23.62
N ARG A 242 -9.23 1.31 24.35
CA ARG A 242 -9.84 1.07 25.67
C ARG A 242 -9.36 2.08 26.72
#